data_AF-A0A1Q4YW77-F1
#
_entry.id   AF-A0A1Q4YW77-F1
#
_cell.length_a   1.000
_cell.length_b   1.000
_cell.length_c   1.000
_cell.angle_alpha   90.00
_cell.angle_beta   90.00
_cell.angle_gamma   90.00
#
_symmetry.space_group_name_H-M   'P 1'
#
loop_
_entity.id
_entity.type
_entity.pdbx_description
1 polymer ?
#
loop_
_entity_poly.entity_id
_entity_poly.type
_entity_poly.pdbx_seq_one_letter_code
_entity_poly.pdbx_strand_id
1 'polypeptide(L)'
;MSESLTLDKPRSPRRPAARRSNFELYSWLFMRISGVALVVLVLGHLFIMNILDGGVHRINFGFVAGRWASPFWQFWDLAMLWLAQIHGGNGLRTVINDYARKDATRFWLKVLLYVSMVLIIALGTYVIFTFDPNITD
;
A
#
# COMPACT_ATOMS: atom_id res chain seq x y z
N MET A 1 24.54 -35.51 -39.74
CA MET A 1 23.21 -35.75 -39.13
C MET A 1 22.52 -34.39 -39.12
N SER A 2 21.67 -34.13 -40.10
CA SER A 2 21.01 -32.84 -40.32
C SER A 2 19.88 -32.66 -39.30
N GLU A 3 19.97 -31.64 -38.46
CA GLU A 3 18.91 -31.24 -37.55
C GLU A 3 17.75 -30.67 -38.39
N SER A 4 16.60 -31.37 -38.43
CA SER A 4 15.40 -30.87 -39.07
C SER A 4 14.75 -29.83 -38.17
N LEU A 5 14.73 -28.57 -38.61
CA LEU A 5 13.88 -27.52 -38.03
C LEU A 5 12.42 -28.00 -38.11
N THR A 6 11.87 -28.46 -36.99
CA THR A 6 10.47 -28.85 -36.85
C THR A 6 9.60 -27.60 -36.87
N LEU A 7 9.21 -27.18 -38.08
CA LEU A 7 8.27 -26.10 -38.29
C LEU A 7 6.90 -26.52 -37.76
N ASP A 8 6.39 -25.79 -36.77
CA ASP A 8 5.08 -26.06 -36.20
C ASP A 8 3.99 -25.89 -37.28
N LYS A 9 2.96 -26.75 -37.26
CA LYS A 9 1.95 -26.81 -38.34
C LYS A 9 1.29 -25.43 -38.52
N PRO A 10 1.24 -24.87 -39.74
CA PRO A 10 0.54 -23.63 -39.97
C PRO A 10 -0.94 -23.90 -39.67
N ARG A 11 -1.49 -23.16 -38.69
CA ARG A 11 -2.86 -23.27 -38.13
C ARG A 11 -3.05 -24.25 -36.96
N SER A 12 -2.06 -24.42 -36.08
CA SER A 12 -2.35 -24.93 -34.73
C SER A 12 -3.47 -24.07 -34.09
N PRO A 13 -4.47 -24.66 -33.40
CA PRO A 13 -5.50 -23.88 -32.74
C PRO A 13 -4.82 -22.88 -31.81
N ARG A 14 -4.97 -21.57 -32.08
CA ARG A 14 -4.49 -20.54 -31.16
C ARG A 14 -5.14 -20.84 -29.82
N ARG A 15 -4.32 -21.25 -28.85
CA ARG A 15 -4.76 -21.48 -27.48
C ARG A 15 -5.65 -20.29 -27.11
N PRO A 16 -6.94 -20.51 -26.75
CA PRO A 16 -7.86 -19.41 -26.51
C PRO A 16 -7.19 -18.44 -25.56
N ALA A 17 -7.18 -17.15 -25.92
CA ALA A 17 -6.49 -16.13 -25.15
C ALA A 17 -6.87 -16.34 -23.69
N ALA A 18 -5.87 -16.71 -22.86
CA ALA A 18 -6.11 -17.03 -21.46
C ALA A 18 -6.95 -15.88 -20.89
N ARG A 19 -8.12 -16.19 -20.32
CA ARG A 19 -9.09 -15.23 -19.79
C ARG A 19 -8.33 -14.20 -18.94
N ARG A 20 -8.00 -13.06 -19.54
CA ARG A 20 -7.07 -12.09 -18.96
C ARG A 20 -7.83 -11.38 -17.87
N SER A 21 -7.60 -11.77 -16.61
CA SER A 21 -8.15 -11.03 -15.49
C SER A 21 -7.53 -9.64 -15.51
N ASN A 22 -8.38 -8.59 -15.53
CA ASN A 22 -7.94 -7.20 -15.47
C ASN A 22 -7.29 -6.82 -14.13
N PHE A 23 -7.17 -7.77 -13.19
CA PHE A 23 -6.55 -7.57 -11.89
C PHE A 23 -5.13 -6.99 -11.99
N GLU A 24 -4.29 -7.52 -12.89
CA GLU A 24 -2.93 -6.99 -13.08
C GLU A 24 -2.95 -5.55 -13.59
N LEU A 25 -3.87 -5.21 -14.50
CA LEU A 25 -4.05 -3.86 -15.00
C LEU A 25 -4.50 -2.90 -13.89
N TYR A 26 -5.50 -3.28 -13.09
CA TYR A 26 -5.98 -2.46 -11.98
C TYR A 26 -4.92 -2.29 -10.89
N SER A 27 -4.21 -3.37 -10.54
CA SER A 27 -3.10 -3.33 -9.60
C SER A 27 -1.97 -2.43 -10.11
N TRP A 28 -1.63 -2.53 -11.40
CA TRP A 28 -0.65 -1.66 -12.03
C TRP A 28 -1.07 -0.19 -11.96
N LEU A 29 -2.31 0.12 -12.36
CA LEU A 29 -2.84 1.49 -12.40
C LEU A 29 -2.89 2.09 -10.99
N PHE A 30 -3.38 1.30 -10.03
CA PHE A 30 -3.40 1.68 -8.62
C PHE A 30 -2.02 2.08 -8.13
N MET A 31 -0.97 1.29 -8.39
CA MET A 31 0.40 1.61 -7.94
C MET A 31 0.90 2.95 -8.49
N ARG A 32 0.54 3.31 -9.74
CA ARG A 32 1.00 4.56 -10.35
C ARG A 32 0.28 5.76 -9.76
N ILE A 33 -1.06 5.69 -9.72
CA ILE A 33 -1.88 6.79 -9.21
C ILE A 33 -1.63 7.00 -7.72
N SER A 34 -1.63 5.92 -6.93
CA SER A 34 -1.34 6.02 -5.49
C SER A 34 0.08 6.50 -5.23
N GLY A 35 1.07 6.09 -6.03
CA GLY A 35 2.45 6.58 -5.89
C GLY A 35 2.54 8.10 -6.05
N VAL A 36 1.90 8.66 -7.10
CA VAL A 36 1.86 10.12 -7.31
C VAL A 36 1.14 10.83 -6.17
N ALA A 37 -0.01 10.31 -5.72
CA ALA A 37 -0.72 10.87 -4.59
C ALA A 37 0.12 10.83 -3.29
N LEU A 38 0.83 9.73 -3.05
CA LEU A 38 1.68 9.53 -1.88
C LEU A 38 2.89 10.46 -1.86
N VAL A 39 3.43 10.87 -3.02
CA VAL A 39 4.48 11.89 -3.05
C VAL A 39 4.00 13.17 -2.36
N VAL A 40 2.78 13.63 -2.64
CA VAL A 40 2.22 14.83 -2.01
C VAL A 40 1.88 14.56 -0.53
N LEU A 41 1.16 13.48 -0.26
CA LEU A 41 0.69 13.16 1.09
C LEU A 41 1.84 12.93 2.07
N VAL A 42 2.78 12.07 1.70
CA VAL A 42 3.90 11.66 2.56
C VAL A 42 4.93 12.78 2.69
N LEU A 43 5.33 13.45 1.60
CA LEU A 43 6.30 14.55 1.72
C LEU A 43 5.70 15.73 2.47
N GLY A 44 4.42 16.06 2.24
CA GLY A 44 3.73 17.09 3.03
C GLY A 44 3.69 16.73 4.51
N HIS A 45 3.38 15.47 4.84
CA HIS A 45 3.42 14.97 6.22
C HIS A 45 4.83 15.05 6.82
N LEU A 46 5.86 14.59 6.11
CA LEU A 46 7.23 14.66 6.60
C LEU A 46 7.68 16.11 6.81
N PHE A 47 7.30 17.03 5.92
CA PHE A 47 7.64 18.45 6.01
C PHE A 47 7.02 19.11 7.25
N ILE A 48 5.71 18.96 7.45
CA ILE A 48 5.02 19.56 8.60
C ILE A 48 5.40 18.90 9.93
N MET A 49 5.81 17.62 9.93
CA MET A 49 6.21 16.95 11.16
C MET A 49 7.67 17.21 11.53
N ASN A 50 8.58 17.26 10.56
CA ASN A 50 10.02 17.26 10.84
C ASN A 50 10.71 18.61 10.61
N ILE A 51 10.17 19.48 9.75
CA ILE A 51 10.88 20.70 9.31
C ILE A 51 10.22 21.97 9.87
N LEU A 52 8.89 22.07 9.83
CA LEU A 52 8.18 23.28 10.28
C LEU A 52 8.20 23.46 11.81
N ASP A 53 8.22 24.74 12.22
CA ASP A 53 8.14 25.28 13.59
C ASP A 53 8.66 24.36 14.70
N GLY A 54 9.95 24.00 14.64
CA GLY A 54 10.64 23.20 15.65
C GLY A 54 10.63 21.69 15.42
N GLY A 55 10.01 21.21 14.35
CA GLY A 55 10.02 19.82 13.91
C GLY A 55 9.49 18.86 14.97
N VAL A 56 10.17 17.72 15.14
CA VAL A 56 9.71 16.63 16.03
C VAL A 56 9.56 17.04 17.49
N HIS A 57 10.28 18.08 17.95
CA HIS A 57 10.27 18.50 19.35
C HIS A 57 8.95 19.11 19.81
N ARG A 58 8.09 19.56 18.89
CA ARG A 58 6.76 20.10 19.21
C ARG A 58 5.67 19.02 19.27
N ILE A 59 5.96 17.82 18.79
CA ILE A 59 4.96 16.77 18.63
C ILE A 59 4.64 16.18 20.00
N ASN A 60 3.43 16.43 20.46
CA ASN A 60 2.86 15.90 21.70
C ASN A 60 1.35 15.66 21.50
N PHE A 61 0.65 15.21 22.55
CA PHE A 61 -0.80 14.98 22.49
C PHE A 61 -1.58 16.23 22.05
N GLY A 62 -1.27 17.40 22.61
CA GLY A 62 -1.93 18.66 22.28
C GLY A 62 -1.75 19.06 20.81
N PHE A 63 -0.57 18.82 20.23
CA PHE A 63 -0.32 19.02 18.81
C PHE A 63 -1.19 18.12 17.93
N VAL A 64 -1.27 16.81 18.25
CA VAL A 64 -2.12 15.87 17.51
C VAL A 64 -3.59 16.24 17.66
N ALA A 65 -4.04 16.55 18.88
CA ALA A 65 -5.41 16.99 19.16
C ALA A 65 -5.79 18.24 18.37
N GLY A 66 -4.94 19.27 18.38
CA GLY A 66 -5.18 20.50 17.63
C GLY A 66 -5.21 20.28 16.11
N ARG A 67 -4.35 19.41 15.58
CA ARG A 67 -4.35 19.03 14.16
C ARG A 67 -5.63 18.27 13.81
N TRP A 68 -5.98 17.24 14.56
CA TRP A 68 -7.16 16.42 14.32
C TRP A 68 -8.49 17.10 14.71
N ALA A 69 -8.47 18.29 15.30
CA ALA A 69 -9.65 19.13 15.39
C ALA A 69 -10.18 19.60 14.02
N SER A 70 -9.36 19.52 12.95
CA SER A 70 -9.77 19.81 11.58
C SER A 70 -10.05 18.52 10.79
N PRO A 71 -11.24 18.39 10.16
CA PRO A 71 -11.55 17.26 9.27
C PRO A 71 -10.56 17.10 8.10
N PHE A 72 -9.95 18.21 7.66
CA PHE A 72 -8.95 18.18 6.61
C PHE A 72 -7.76 17.28 6.98
N TRP A 73 -7.23 17.44 8.20
CA TRP A 73 -6.08 16.67 8.65
C TRP A 73 -6.44 15.22 8.96
N GLN A 74 -7.64 14.96 9.49
CA GLN A 74 -8.15 13.59 9.64
C GLN A 74 -8.21 12.88 8.29
N PHE A 75 -8.77 13.52 7.26
CA PHE A 75 -8.83 12.93 5.92
C PHE A 75 -7.45 12.79 5.27
N TRP A 76 -6.55 13.75 5.46
CA TRP A 76 -5.17 13.66 4.99
C TRP A 76 -4.45 12.43 5.56
N ASP A 77 -4.54 12.23 6.89
CA ASP A 77 -3.90 11.11 7.57
C ASP A 77 -4.58 9.77 7.25
N LEU A 78 -5.92 9.75 7.12
CA LEU A 78 -6.68 8.57 6.71
C LEU A 78 -6.35 8.15 5.26
N ALA A 79 -6.34 9.11 4.33
CA ALA A 79 -6.01 8.84 2.93
C ALA A 79 -4.57 8.31 2.81
N MET A 80 -3.63 8.91 3.53
CA MET A 80 -2.25 8.44 3.55
C MET A 80 -2.12 7.04 4.17
N LEU A 81 -2.78 6.77 5.30
CA LEU A 81 -2.81 5.43 5.92
C LEU A 81 -3.25 4.37 4.92
N TRP A 82 -4.40 4.57 4.28
CA TRP A 82 -4.97 3.60 3.36
C TRP A 82 -4.12 3.46 2.08
N LEU A 83 -3.74 4.58 1.47
CA LEU A 83 -2.95 4.56 0.24
C LEU A 83 -1.56 3.97 0.49
N ALA A 84 -0.85 4.38 1.55
CA ALA A 84 0.48 3.90 1.85
C ALA A 84 0.47 2.40 2.19
N GLN A 85 -0.49 1.95 3.00
CA GLN A 85 -0.56 0.54 3.39
C GLN A 85 -0.89 -0.36 2.20
N ILE A 86 -1.84 0.03 1.34
CA ILE A 86 -2.21 -0.77 0.17
C ILE A 86 -1.11 -0.70 -0.91
N HIS A 87 -0.50 0.48 -1.13
CA HIS A 87 0.63 0.65 -2.05
C HIS A 87 1.85 -0.18 -1.63
N GLY A 88 2.30 0.00 -0.38
CA GLY A 88 3.41 -0.75 0.19
C GLY A 88 3.10 -2.25 0.25
N GLY A 89 1.87 -2.62 0.61
CA GLY A 89 1.41 -4.01 0.66
C GLY A 89 1.45 -4.69 -0.70
N ASN A 90 0.97 -4.04 -1.75
CA ASN A 90 1.04 -4.58 -3.11
C ASN A 90 2.48 -4.65 -3.64
N GLY A 91 3.32 -3.66 -3.34
CA GLY A 91 4.76 -3.70 -3.63
C GLY A 91 5.45 -4.88 -2.94
N LEU A 92 5.24 -5.04 -1.64
CA LEU A 92 5.85 -6.12 -0.85
C LEU A 92 5.30 -7.50 -1.27
N ARG A 93 4.04 -7.60 -1.68
CA ARG A 93 3.49 -8.82 -2.29
C ARG A 93 4.29 -9.22 -3.54
N THR A 94 4.63 -8.26 -4.40
CA THR A 94 5.47 -8.50 -5.59
C THR A 94 6.86 -8.98 -5.18
N VAL A 95 7.51 -8.29 -4.25
CA VAL A 95 8.82 -8.70 -3.69
C VAL A 95 8.76 -10.13 -3.13
N ILE A 96 7.73 -10.48 -2.35
CA ILE A 96 7.57 -11.84 -1.81
C ILE A 96 7.44 -12.88 -2.95
N ASN A 97 6.69 -12.57 -4.01
CA ASN A 97 6.55 -13.47 -5.14
C ASN A 97 7.88 -13.70 -5.87
N ASP A 98 8.68 -12.65 -6.00
CA ASP A 98 9.92 -12.68 -6.79
C ASP A 98 11.09 -13.32 -6.00
N TYR A 99 11.13 -13.14 -4.68
CA TYR A 99 12.28 -13.54 -3.85
C TYR A 99 12.04 -14.77 -2.96
N ALA A 100 10.79 -15.14 -2.64
CA ALA A 100 10.53 -16.34 -1.84
C ALA A 100 10.64 -17.61 -2.69
N ARG A 101 11.71 -18.39 -2.47
CA ARG A 101 11.99 -19.62 -3.24
C ARG A 101 11.10 -20.80 -2.87
N LYS A 102 10.74 -20.95 -1.60
CA LYS A 102 9.91 -22.07 -1.10
C LYS A 102 8.44 -21.63 -0.99
N ASP A 103 7.52 -22.50 -1.41
CA ASP A 103 6.08 -22.20 -1.37
C ASP A 103 5.57 -21.95 0.06
N ALA A 104 6.02 -22.75 1.03
CA ALA A 104 5.68 -22.55 2.44
C ALA A 104 6.14 -21.18 2.97
N THR A 105 7.35 -20.74 2.61
CA THR A 105 7.86 -19.41 2.99
C THR A 105 7.03 -18.31 2.34
N ARG A 106 6.71 -18.44 1.04
CA ARG A 106 5.87 -17.48 0.32
C ARG A 106 4.48 -17.37 0.94
N PHE A 107 3.90 -18.49 1.35
CA PHE A 107 2.60 -18.55 2.03
C PHE A 107 2.64 -17.77 3.34
N TRP A 108 3.55 -18.10 4.26
CA TRP A 108 3.63 -17.45 5.56
C TRP A 108 3.97 -15.96 5.48
N LEU A 109 4.84 -15.56 4.55
CA LEU A 109 5.14 -14.14 4.33
C LEU A 109 3.90 -13.36 3.85
N LYS A 110 3.08 -13.94 2.97
CA LYS A 110 1.82 -13.31 2.55
C LYS A 110 0.79 -13.25 3.66
N VAL A 111 0.67 -14.30 4.48
CA VAL A 111 -0.21 -14.29 5.66
C VAL A 111 0.20 -13.16 6.60
N LEU A 112 1.48 -13.07 6.96
CA LEU A 112 2.01 -12.01 7.81
C LEU A 112 1.75 -10.61 7.21
N LEU A 113 1.98 -10.47 5.90
CA LEU A 113 1.71 -9.22 5.18
C LEU A 113 0.24 -8.82 5.29
N TYR A 114 -0.70 -9.68 4.93
CA TYR A 114 -2.11 -9.32 4.92
C TYR A 114 -2.68 -9.12 6.32
N VAL A 115 -2.25 -9.93 7.31
CA VAL A 115 -2.65 -9.74 8.70
C VAL A 115 -2.15 -8.39 9.21
N SER A 116 -0.87 -8.05 9.01
CA SER A 116 -0.34 -6.75 9.44
C SER A 116 -1.03 -5.58 8.75
N MET A 117 -1.33 -5.68 7.45
CA MET A 117 -2.10 -4.67 6.72
C MET A 117 -3.48 -4.44 7.34
N VAL A 118 -4.23 -5.52 7.61
CA VAL A 118 -5.57 -5.41 8.20
C VAL A 118 -5.50 -4.79 9.59
N LEU A 119 -4.56 -5.24 10.43
CA LEU A 119 -4.39 -4.71 11.78
C LEU A 119 -4.05 -3.21 11.77
N ILE A 120 -3.10 -2.78 10.95
CA ILE A 120 -2.68 -1.37 10.88
C ILE A 120 -3.80 -0.48 10.33
N ILE A 121 -4.47 -0.90 9.24
CA ILE A 121 -5.58 -0.13 8.67
C ILE A 121 -6.74 -0.04 9.67
N ALA A 122 -7.13 -1.16 10.27
CA ALA A 122 -8.25 -1.19 11.20
C ALA A 122 -7.95 -0.34 12.45
N LEU A 123 -6.78 -0.54 13.07
CA LEU A 123 -6.39 0.21 14.26
C LEU A 123 -6.24 1.70 13.96
N GLY A 124 -5.55 2.08 12.89
CA GLY A 124 -5.37 3.48 12.53
C GLY A 124 -6.68 4.18 12.18
N THR A 125 -7.56 3.51 11.44
CA THR A 125 -8.90 4.01 11.13
C THR A 125 -9.74 4.16 12.39
N TYR A 126 -9.72 3.16 13.27
CA TYR A 126 -10.39 3.22 14.57
C TYR A 126 -9.90 4.43 15.38
N VAL A 127 -8.57 4.56 15.56
CA VAL A 127 -7.97 5.67 16.31
C VAL A 127 -8.38 7.03 15.75
N ILE A 128 -8.39 7.23 14.43
CA ILE A 128 -8.80 8.51 13.83
C ILE A 128 -10.26 8.84 14.14
N PHE A 129 -11.17 7.87 14.02
CA PHE A 129 -12.61 8.12 14.18
C PHE A 129 -13.10 8.09 15.63
N THR A 130 -12.37 7.46 16.54
CA THR A 130 -12.71 7.41 17.97
C THR A 130 -11.77 8.25 18.82
N PHE A 131 -11.01 9.17 18.23
CA PHE A 131 -10.15 10.07 18.97
C PHE A 131 -11.00 11.11 19.71
N ASP A 132 -10.87 11.15 21.03
CA ASP A 132 -11.45 12.20 21.88
C ASP A 132 -10.31 12.98 22.57
N PRO A 133 -10.16 14.29 22.28
CA PRO A 133 -9.16 15.11 22.96
C PRO A 133 -9.57 15.51 24.39
N ASN A 134 -10.84 15.34 24.76
CA ASN A 134 -11.35 15.70 26.08
C ASN A 134 -11.11 14.55 27.05
N ILE A 135 -9.93 14.55 27.66
CA ILE A 135 -9.65 13.69 28.81
C ILE A 135 -10.29 14.38 30.03
N THR A 136 -11.58 14.13 30.25
CA THR A 136 -12.21 14.39 31.55
C THR A 136 -11.91 13.20 32.44
N ASP A 137 -11.04 13.39 33.42
CA ASP A 137 -11.08 12.58 34.64
C ASP A 137 -12.37 12.90 35.43
#